data_AF-A0A157P358-F1
#
_entry.id   AF-A0A157P358-F1
#
_cell.length_a   1.000
_cell.length_b   1.000
_cell.length_c   1.000
_cell.angle_alpha   90.00
_cell.angle_beta   90.00
_cell.angle_gamma   90.00
#
_symmetry.space_group_name_H-M   'P 1'
#
loop_
_entity.id
_entity.type
_entity.pdbx_description
1 polymer ?
#
loop_
_entity_poly.entity_id
_entity_poly.type
_entity_poly.pdbx_seq_one_letter_code
_entity_poly.pdbx_strand_id
1 'polypeptide(L)'
;MEEARLTAYQQEASDREEVRQACEQPFDLPEIALLKSKIPPLTRPPSIDQLSDRTAPSTRQKAAVKALDSLLEHCRIKQGWLENRYSSATYPAYVASSERTRTLLSQLGNGTITFGQYNTGRQEIMSLYEQEGTELEQQVAMVREQWAARDAERRASEAAWAEWAERRPICKRERGKLWCRADRLAPWQRDVSMQWRH
;
A
#
# COMPACT_ATOMS: atom_id res chain seq x y z
N MET A 1 9.90 -25.20 4.57
CA MET A 1 9.17 -24.06 3.99
C MET A 1 7.81 -23.84 4.63
N GLU A 2 7.09 -24.89 5.05
CA GLU A 2 5.78 -24.76 5.70
C GLU A 2 5.83 -24.17 7.11
N GLU A 3 6.80 -24.62 7.93
CA GLU A 3 7.04 -24.10 9.29
C GLU A 3 7.34 -22.60 9.30
N ALA A 4 8.20 -22.12 8.39
CA ALA A 4 8.49 -20.68 8.26
C ALA A 4 7.27 -19.84 7.85
N ARG A 5 6.35 -20.40 7.04
CA ARG A 5 5.09 -19.71 6.67
C ARG A 5 4.12 -19.65 7.84
N LEU A 6 4.01 -20.74 8.61
CA LEU A 6 3.21 -20.79 9.84
C LEU A 6 3.72 -19.78 10.88
N THR A 7 5.03 -19.70 11.09
CA THR A 7 5.63 -18.71 12.00
C THR A 7 5.35 -17.28 11.54
N ALA A 8 5.49 -16.98 10.24
CA ALA A 8 5.20 -15.65 9.71
C ALA A 8 3.72 -15.26 9.90
N TYR A 9 2.80 -16.19 9.65
CA TYR A 9 1.37 -15.99 9.86
C TYR A 9 1.03 -15.76 11.34
N GLN A 10 1.59 -16.56 12.25
CA GLN A 10 1.40 -16.40 13.69
C GLN A 10 1.94 -15.06 14.19
N GLN A 11 3.09 -14.62 13.66
CA GLN A 11 3.64 -13.31 14.01
C GLN A 11 2.72 -12.18 13.56
N GLU A 12 2.23 -12.21 12.32
CA GLU A 12 1.30 -11.18 11.83
C GLU A 12 0.01 -11.14 12.66
N ALA A 13 -0.57 -12.29 12.99
CA ALA A 13 -1.75 -12.37 13.84
C ALA A 13 -1.50 -11.77 15.23
N SER A 14 -0.34 -12.05 15.83
CA SER A 14 0.08 -11.48 17.11
C SER A 14 0.25 -9.96 17.03
N ASP A 15 0.93 -9.47 15.99
CA ASP A 15 1.17 -8.03 15.78
C ASP A 15 -0.16 -7.27 15.60
N ARG A 16 -1.10 -7.84 14.84
CA ARG A 16 -2.46 -7.28 14.66
C ARG A 16 -3.22 -7.22 15.97
N GLU A 17 -3.14 -8.26 16.81
CA GLU A 17 -3.79 -8.28 18.12
C GLU A 17 -3.19 -7.25 19.08
N GLU A 18 -1.86 -7.10 19.10
CA GLU A 18 -1.18 -6.10 19.91
C GLU A 18 -1.61 -4.67 19.54
N VAL A 19 -1.77 -4.39 18.24
CA VAL A 19 -2.24 -3.11 17.74
C VAL A 19 -3.70 -2.88 18.13
N ARG A 20 -4.56 -3.90 17.96
CA ARG A 20 -5.98 -3.84 18.37
C ARG A 20 -6.11 -3.47 19.84
N GLN A 21 -5.35 -4.12 20.71
CA GLN A 21 -5.34 -3.83 22.15
C GLN A 21 -4.89 -2.39 22.44
N ALA A 22 -3.83 -1.91 21.79
CA ALA A 22 -3.34 -0.54 21.95
C ALA A 22 -4.39 0.51 21.53
N CYS A 23 -5.25 0.18 20.57
CA CYS A 23 -6.33 1.05 20.09
C CYS A 23 -7.62 0.97 20.91
N GLU A 24 -7.88 -0.14 21.59
CA GLU A 24 -9.07 -0.31 22.42
C GLU A 24 -8.87 0.09 23.88
N GLN A 25 -7.70 -0.22 24.47
CA GLN A 25 -7.41 0.03 25.88
C GLN A 25 -7.65 1.49 26.33
N PRO A 26 -7.35 2.53 25.52
CA PRO A 26 -7.70 3.90 25.87
C PRO A 26 -9.16 4.10 26.24
N PHE A 27 -10.07 3.29 25.65
CA PHE A 27 -11.50 3.41 25.88
C PHE A 27 -11.96 2.92 27.24
N ASP A 28 -11.15 2.15 27.96
CA ASP A 28 -11.50 1.66 29.28
C ASP A 28 -11.06 2.58 30.42
N LEU A 29 -10.14 3.51 30.12
CA LEU A 29 -9.51 4.40 31.10
C LEU A 29 -10.47 5.45 31.70
N PRO A 30 -10.29 5.81 32.98
CA PRO A 30 -11.18 6.74 33.69
C PRO A 30 -11.17 8.15 33.11
N GLU A 31 -10.07 8.59 32.51
CA GLU A 31 -9.87 9.92 31.91
C GLU A 31 -10.88 10.22 30.80
N ILE A 32 -11.38 9.17 30.13
CA ILE A 32 -12.35 9.31 29.05
C ILE A 32 -13.73 8.76 29.39
N ALA A 33 -14.00 8.41 30.65
CA ALA A 33 -15.27 7.81 31.08
C ALA A 33 -16.50 8.66 30.65
N LEU A 34 -16.36 9.98 30.65
CA LEU A 34 -17.40 10.94 30.21
C LEU A 34 -17.72 10.87 28.70
N LEU A 35 -16.88 10.22 27.91
CA LEU A 35 -17.03 10.08 26.46
C LEU A 35 -17.61 8.71 26.07
N LYS A 36 -17.59 7.70 26.95
CA LYS A 36 -17.99 6.31 26.62
C LYS A 36 -19.38 6.18 25.96
N SER A 37 -20.35 6.98 26.42
CA SER A 37 -21.71 6.97 25.84
C SER A 37 -21.81 7.74 24.52
N LYS A 38 -20.84 8.60 24.23
CA LYS A 38 -20.85 9.55 23.10
C LYS A 38 -19.97 9.10 21.94
N ILE A 39 -18.83 8.50 22.25
CA ILE A 39 -17.83 8.04 21.29
C ILE A 39 -17.59 6.55 21.56
N PRO A 40 -17.98 5.64 20.66
CA PRO A 40 -17.69 4.22 20.80
C PRO A 40 -16.19 3.94 20.56
N PRO A 41 -15.68 2.79 21.04
CA PRO A 41 -14.34 2.32 20.69
C PRO A 41 -14.11 2.25 19.17
N LEU A 42 -12.84 2.34 18.76
CA LEU A 42 -12.46 2.37 17.33
C LEU A 42 -12.86 1.10 16.55
N THR A 43 -13.06 -0.03 17.23
CA THR A 43 -13.46 -1.30 16.62
C THR A 43 -14.98 -1.49 16.55
N ARG A 44 -15.76 -0.55 17.09
CA ARG A 44 -17.22 -0.63 17.10
C ARG A 44 -17.83 0.49 16.26
N PRO A 45 -18.85 0.18 15.43
CA PRO A 45 -19.63 1.21 14.77
C PRO A 45 -20.46 1.99 15.80
N PRO A 46 -20.73 3.28 15.56
CA PRO A 46 -21.62 4.08 16.40
C PRO A 46 -23.07 3.61 16.31
N SER A 47 -23.81 3.71 17.41
CA SER A 47 -25.26 3.46 17.42
C SER A 47 -26.03 4.60 16.75
N ILE A 48 -27.32 4.38 16.45
CA ILE A 48 -28.21 5.42 15.90
C ILE A 48 -28.29 6.63 16.84
N ASP A 49 -28.36 6.41 18.15
CA ASP A 49 -28.38 7.49 19.14
C ASP A 49 -27.08 8.31 19.13
N GLN A 50 -25.94 7.63 18.94
CA GLN A 50 -24.63 8.28 18.85
C GLN A 50 -24.44 9.06 17.55
N LEU A 51 -24.99 8.58 16.43
CA LEU A 51 -24.99 9.27 15.15
C LEU A 51 -25.92 10.50 15.14
N SER A 52 -27.05 10.41 15.83
CA SER A 52 -28.04 11.49 15.93
C SER A 52 -27.73 12.52 17.03
N ASP A 53 -26.62 12.36 17.76
CA ASP A 53 -26.26 13.22 18.88
C ASP A 53 -25.88 14.65 18.42
N ARG A 54 -26.76 15.60 18.69
CA ARG A 54 -26.55 17.03 18.37
C ARG A 54 -25.87 17.82 19.50
N THR A 55 -25.41 17.15 20.55
CA THR A 55 -24.77 17.84 21.68
C THR A 55 -23.31 18.19 21.36
N ALA A 56 -22.94 19.44 21.62
CA ALA A 56 -21.55 19.88 21.61
C ALA A 56 -20.88 19.48 22.94
N PRO A 57 -19.56 19.21 22.96
CA PRO A 57 -18.86 18.80 24.18
C PRO A 57 -18.81 19.94 25.20
N SER A 58 -19.17 19.61 26.44
CA SER A 58 -18.96 20.47 27.60
C SER A 58 -17.46 20.67 27.90
N THR A 59 -17.10 21.65 28.75
CA THR A 59 -15.70 21.91 29.15
C THR A 59 -14.98 20.66 29.65
N ARG A 60 -15.64 19.83 30.48
CA ARG A 60 -15.07 18.57 30.98
C ARG A 60 -14.89 17.54 29.86
N GLN A 61 -15.84 17.45 28.94
CA GLN A 61 -15.73 16.56 27.78
C GLN A 61 -14.64 17.01 26.80
N LYS A 62 -14.44 18.32 26.59
CA LYS A 62 -13.32 18.84 25.79
C LYS A 62 -11.97 18.43 26.39
N ALA A 63 -11.83 18.47 27.71
CA ALA A 63 -10.64 17.97 28.39
C ALA A 63 -10.45 16.45 28.19
N ALA A 64 -11.54 15.67 28.30
CA ALA A 64 -11.51 14.23 28.03
C ALA A 64 -11.15 13.92 26.56
N VAL A 65 -11.59 14.73 25.59
CA VAL A 65 -11.25 14.56 24.16
C VAL A 65 -9.76 14.79 23.93
N LYS A 66 -9.17 15.78 24.61
CA LYS A 66 -7.71 16.02 24.57
C LYS A 66 -6.92 14.88 25.21
N ALA A 67 -7.42 14.33 26.32
CA ALA A 67 -6.84 13.13 26.94
C ALA A 67 -6.92 11.93 25.99
N LEU A 68 -8.06 11.71 25.35
CA LEU A 68 -8.25 10.67 24.34
C LEU A 68 -7.25 10.81 23.18
N ASP A 69 -7.02 12.02 22.66
CA ASP A 69 -6.03 12.26 21.60
C ASP A 69 -4.62 11.81 22.00
N SER A 70 -4.24 12.09 23.24
CA SER A 70 -2.92 11.71 23.79
C SER A 70 -2.82 10.19 24.01
N LEU A 71 -3.89 9.57 24.51
CA LEU A 71 -3.95 8.13 24.74
C LEU A 71 -3.95 7.32 23.43
N LEU A 72 -4.54 7.87 22.36
CA LEU A 72 -4.54 7.24 21.04
C LEU A 72 -3.21 7.38 20.30
N GLU A 73 -2.25 8.16 20.80
CA GLU A 73 -0.95 8.32 20.13
C GLU A 73 -0.22 6.99 19.97
N HIS A 74 -0.24 6.15 21.01
CA HIS A 74 0.38 4.82 20.95
C HIS A 74 -0.30 3.91 19.92
N CYS A 75 -1.63 3.96 19.83
CA CYS A 75 -2.39 3.27 18.79
C CYS A 75 -1.95 3.72 17.39
N ARG A 76 -1.81 5.04 17.15
CA ARG A 76 -1.38 5.57 15.84
C ARG A 76 0.01 5.12 15.45
N ILE A 77 0.95 5.11 16.41
CA ILE A 77 2.33 4.65 16.16
C ILE A 77 2.32 3.17 15.80
N LYS A 78 1.62 2.34 16.58
CA LYS A 78 1.54 0.89 16.37
C LYS A 78 0.82 0.52 15.07
N GLN A 79 -0.31 1.16 14.78
CA GLN A 79 -1.04 0.94 13.52
C GLN A 79 -0.19 1.40 12.32
N GLY A 80 0.50 2.53 12.41
CA GLY A 80 1.39 2.99 11.33
C GLY A 80 2.54 2.03 11.07
N TRP A 81 3.13 1.47 12.12
CA TRP A 81 4.15 0.43 11.98
C TRP A 81 3.57 -0.84 11.33
N LEU A 82 2.38 -1.28 11.75
CA LEU A 82 1.72 -2.47 11.20
C LEU A 82 1.43 -2.31 9.69
N GLU A 83 0.85 -1.18 9.30
CA GLU A 83 0.55 -0.86 7.90
C GLU A 83 1.84 -0.80 7.07
N ASN A 84 2.90 -0.16 7.58
CA ASN A 84 4.17 -0.11 6.86
C ASN A 84 4.81 -1.50 6.70
N ARG A 85 4.71 -2.35 7.74
CA ARG A 85 5.33 -3.68 7.77
C ARG A 85 4.62 -4.68 6.86
N TYR A 86 3.29 -4.73 6.89
CA TYR A 86 2.50 -5.78 6.24
C TYR A 86 1.76 -5.30 4.99
N SER A 87 1.48 -4.00 4.89
CA SER A 87 0.66 -3.41 3.84
C SER A 87 1.30 -2.12 3.31
N SER A 88 2.57 -2.20 2.90
CA SER A 88 3.34 -1.00 2.48
C SER A 88 2.66 -0.19 1.36
N ALA A 89 1.79 -0.83 0.57
CA ALA A 89 0.97 -0.18 -0.45
C ALA A 89 -0.12 0.72 0.13
N THR A 90 -0.78 0.33 1.23
CA THR A 90 -1.88 1.07 1.88
C THR A 90 -1.40 2.05 2.93
N TYR A 91 -0.12 1.99 3.33
CA TYR A 91 0.47 2.91 4.30
C TYR A 91 0.19 4.41 4.01
N PRO A 92 0.25 4.91 2.75
CA PRO A 92 -0.13 6.31 2.46
C PRO A 92 -1.59 6.63 2.80
N ALA A 93 -2.53 5.73 2.50
CA ALA A 93 -3.94 5.89 2.84
C ALA A 93 -4.15 5.90 4.37
N TYR A 94 -3.38 5.10 5.10
CA TYR A 94 -3.38 5.12 6.57
C TYR A 94 -2.93 6.49 7.11
N VAL A 95 -1.83 7.04 6.59
CA VAL A 95 -1.32 8.36 7.02
C VAL A 95 -2.38 9.44 6.79
N ALA A 96 -2.99 9.47 5.60
CA ALA A 96 -4.06 10.42 5.28
C ALA A 96 -5.28 10.25 6.22
N SER A 97 -5.70 9.01 6.47
CA SER A 97 -6.79 8.69 7.39
C SER A 97 -6.52 9.13 8.84
N SER A 98 -5.28 8.93 9.32
CA SER A 98 -4.82 9.38 10.64
C SER A 98 -4.88 10.91 10.78
N GLU A 99 -4.43 11.65 9.75
CA GLU A 99 -4.50 13.11 9.73
C GLU A 99 -5.94 13.65 9.73
N ARG A 100 -6.82 13.04 8.93
CA ARG A 100 -8.26 13.35 8.91
C ARG A 100 -8.89 13.09 10.28
N THR A 101 -8.56 11.96 10.91
CA THR A 101 -9.06 11.59 12.25
C THR A 101 -8.61 12.59 13.31
N ARG A 102 -7.34 13.01 13.28
CA ARG A 102 -6.81 14.01 14.22
C ARG A 102 -7.48 15.37 14.03
N THR A 103 -7.72 15.77 12.79
CA THR A 103 -8.45 17.00 12.46
C THR A 103 -9.88 16.96 13.00
N LEU A 104 -10.58 15.84 12.79
CA LEU A 104 -11.94 15.64 13.28
C LEU A 104 -12.02 15.65 14.82
N LEU A 105 -11.05 15.00 15.48
CA LEU A 105 -10.96 15.01 16.95
C LEU A 105 -10.64 16.41 17.49
N SER A 106 -9.81 17.19 16.79
CA SER A 106 -9.52 18.58 17.13
C SER A 106 -10.77 19.47 17.00
N GLN A 107 -11.55 19.32 15.93
CA GLN A 107 -12.83 20.01 15.77
C GLN A 107 -13.80 19.68 16.90
N LEU A 108 -13.91 18.40 17.27
CA LEU A 108 -14.73 18.00 18.43
C LEU A 108 -14.17 18.62 19.73
N GLY A 109 -12.86 18.53 19.97
CA GLY A 109 -12.21 19.08 21.16
C GLY A 109 -12.36 20.59 21.31
N ASN A 110 -12.49 21.32 20.20
CA ASN A 110 -12.79 22.75 20.19
C ASN A 110 -14.29 23.05 20.32
N GLY A 111 -15.14 22.06 20.05
CA GLY A 111 -16.60 22.16 20.07
C GLY A 111 -17.17 22.82 18.84
N THR A 112 -16.44 22.81 17.71
CA THR A 112 -16.96 23.28 16.41
C THR A 112 -17.91 22.28 15.76
N ILE A 113 -17.85 21.01 16.19
CA ILE A 113 -18.77 19.93 15.76
C ILE A 113 -19.41 19.24 16.97
N THR A 114 -20.54 18.58 16.75
CA THR A 114 -21.24 17.76 17.74
C THR A 114 -20.68 16.33 17.80
N PHE A 115 -21.07 15.56 18.81
CA PHE A 115 -20.70 14.14 18.88
C PHE A 115 -21.23 13.32 17.69
N GLY A 116 -22.45 13.58 17.23
CA GLY A 116 -23.02 12.94 16.05
C GLY A 116 -22.25 13.26 14.77
N GLN A 117 -21.88 14.54 14.56
CA GLN A 117 -21.04 14.95 13.44
C GLN A 117 -19.65 14.30 13.48
N TYR A 118 -19.05 14.18 14.66
CA TYR A 118 -17.81 13.42 14.84
C TYR A 118 -17.98 11.94 14.47
N ASN A 119 -19.05 11.28 14.94
CA ASN A 119 -19.27 9.87 14.66
C ASN A 119 -19.53 9.61 13.17
N THR A 120 -20.28 10.49 12.50
CA THR A 120 -20.49 10.44 11.05
C THR A 120 -19.17 10.64 10.30
N GLY A 121 -18.42 11.71 10.61
CA GLY A 121 -17.13 11.98 9.97
C GLY A 121 -16.12 10.85 10.17
N ARG A 122 -16.16 10.15 11.33
CA ARG A 122 -15.32 8.97 11.56
C ARG A 122 -15.67 7.82 10.61
N GLN A 123 -16.97 7.56 10.37
CA GLN A 123 -17.39 6.54 9.40
C GLN A 123 -17.00 6.91 7.97
N GLU A 124 -17.10 8.19 7.60
CA GLU A 124 -16.65 8.68 6.29
C GLU A 124 -15.15 8.47 6.10
N ILE A 125 -14.34 8.76 7.12
CA ILE A 125 -12.89 8.53 7.08
C ILE A 125 -12.55 7.04 6.93
N MET A 126 -13.27 6.16 7.63
CA MET A 126 -13.07 4.71 7.49
C MET A 126 -13.42 4.23 6.08
N SER A 127 -14.54 4.69 5.52
CA SER A 127 -14.94 4.35 4.15
C SER A 127 -13.93 4.86 3.11
N LEU A 128 -13.44 6.10 3.27
CA LEU A 128 -12.40 6.66 2.40
C LEU A 128 -11.09 5.86 2.50
N TYR A 129 -10.70 5.44 3.71
CA TYR A 129 -9.51 4.62 3.90
C TYR A 129 -9.62 3.27 3.18
N GLU A 130 -10.77 2.59 3.28
CA GLU A 130 -11.01 1.32 2.58
C GLU A 130 -11.00 1.49 1.05
N GLN A 131 -11.60 2.57 0.55
CA GLN A 131 -11.61 2.90 -0.88
C GLN A 131 -10.19 3.20 -1.40
N GLU A 132 -9.47 4.13 -0.76
CA GLU A 132 -8.11 4.51 -1.12
C GLU A 132 -7.15 3.30 -1.02
N GLY A 133 -7.32 2.46 0.02
CA GLY A 133 -6.54 1.23 0.17
C GLY A 133 -6.74 0.26 -1.00
N THR A 134 -7.99 0.03 -1.40
CA THR A 134 -8.33 -0.82 -2.54
C THR A 134 -7.75 -0.28 -3.85
N GLU A 135 -7.85 1.03 -4.08
CA GLU A 135 -7.30 1.68 -5.27
C GLU A 135 -5.77 1.55 -5.33
N LEU A 136 -5.08 1.74 -4.20
CA LEU A 136 -3.62 1.61 -4.12
C LEU A 136 -3.16 0.17 -4.38
N GLU A 137 -3.87 -0.82 -3.84
CA GLU A 137 -3.58 -2.23 -4.12
C GLU A 137 -3.73 -2.58 -5.60
N GLN A 138 -4.79 -2.08 -6.24
CA GLN A 138 -5.01 -2.26 -7.69
C GLN A 138 -3.90 -1.61 -8.52
N GLN A 139 -3.50 -0.38 -8.18
CA GLN A 139 -2.40 0.31 -8.85
C GLN A 139 -1.08 -0.46 -8.72
N VAL A 140 -0.77 -0.98 -7.53
CA VAL A 140 0.43 -1.80 -7.31
C VAL A 140 0.37 -3.10 -8.11
N ALA A 141 -0.79 -3.75 -8.18
CA ALA A 141 -0.98 -4.95 -9.00
C ALA A 141 -0.74 -4.65 -10.50
N MET A 142 -1.30 -3.58 -11.02
CA MET A 142 -1.11 -3.15 -12.42
C MET A 142 0.36 -2.84 -12.71
N VAL A 143 1.05 -2.12 -11.82
CA VAL A 143 2.47 -1.80 -11.99
C VAL A 143 3.30 -3.10 -11.99
N ARG A 144 3.03 -4.04 -11.09
CA ARG A 144 3.71 -5.35 -11.06
C ARG A 144 3.52 -6.13 -12.36
N GLU A 145 2.31 -6.15 -12.90
CA GLU A 145 2.02 -6.81 -14.18
C GLU A 145 2.77 -6.16 -15.35
N GLN A 146 2.79 -4.83 -15.42
CA GLN A 146 3.55 -4.09 -16.45
C GLN A 146 5.05 -4.35 -16.35
N TRP A 147 5.62 -4.40 -15.14
CA TRP A 147 7.02 -4.75 -14.94
C TRP A 147 7.31 -6.19 -15.37
N ALA A 148 6.45 -7.14 -15.04
CA ALA A 148 6.60 -8.52 -15.46
C ALA A 148 6.55 -8.68 -17.00
N ALA A 149 5.65 -7.95 -17.66
CA ALA A 149 5.54 -7.93 -19.12
C ALA A 149 6.81 -7.34 -19.78
N ARG A 150 7.31 -6.21 -19.28
CA ARG A 150 8.56 -5.59 -19.77
C ARG A 150 9.77 -6.49 -19.56
N ASP A 151 9.84 -7.17 -18.42
CA ASP A 151 10.90 -8.13 -18.15
C ASP A 151 10.86 -9.33 -19.08
N ALA A 152 9.67 -9.86 -19.38
CA ALA A 152 9.49 -10.94 -20.34
C ALA A 152 9.90 -10.49 -21.76
N GLU A 153 9.49 -9.30 -22.19
CA GLU A 153 9.87 -8.71 -23.48
C GLU A 153 11.38 -8.51 -23.59
N ARG A 154 12.03 -7.98 -22.54
CA ARG A 154 13.48 -7.83 -22.48
C ARG A 154 14.18 -9.19 -22.65
N ARG A 155 13.77 -10.21 -21.90
CA ARG A 155 14.36 -11.56 -22.00
C ARG A 155 14.14 -12.18 -23.38
N ALA A 156 12.96 -11.98 -23.99
CA ALA A 156 12.68 -12.47 -25.35
C ALA A 156 13.55 -11.75 -26.39
N SER A 157 13.74 -10.44 -26.26
CA SER A 157 14.64 -9.66 -27.12
C SER A 157 16.10 -10.09 -26.97
N GLU A 158 16.58 -10.29 -25.74
CA GLU A 158 17.92 -10.80 -25.45
C GLU A 158 18.15 -12.19 -26.07
N ALA A 159 17.16 -13.09 -25.95
CA ALA A 159 17.23 -14.41 -26.56
C ALA A 159 17.26 -14.34 -28.11
N ALA A 160 16.43 -13.48 -28.71
CA ALA A 160 16.42 -13.27 -30.16
C ALA A 160 17.75 -12.67 -30.67
N TRP A 161 18.32 -11.72 -29.93
CA TRP A 161 19.65 -11.16 -30.22
C TRP A 161 20.76 -12.21 -30.11
N ALA A 162 20.71 -13.08 -29.08
CA ALA A 162 21.66 -14.17 -28.93
C ALA A 162 21.57 -15.16 -30.11
N GLU A 163 20.35 -15.56 -30.50
CA GLU A 163 20.13 -16.43 -31.66
C GLU A 163 20.64 -15.80 -32.96
N TRP A 164 20.35 -14.52 -33.19
CA TRP A 164 20.89 -13.79 -34.34
C TRP A 164 22.42 -13.71 -34.29
N ALA A 165 23.02 -13.42 -33.13
CA ALA A 165 24.46 -13.32 -32.97
C ALA A 165 25.19 -14.64 -33.25
N GLU A 166 24.57 -15.78 -32.95
CA GLU A 166 25.09 -17.10 -33.33
C GLU A 166 25.01 -17.40 -34.83
N ARG A 167 24.00 -16.85 -35.51
CA ARG A 167 23.75 -17.09 -36.95
C ARG A 167 24.35 -16.02 -37.87
N ARG A 168 24.77 -14.87 -37.33
CA ARG A 168 25.25 -13.75 -38.15
C ARG A 168 26.55 -14.14 -38.89
N PRO A 169 26.70 -13.76 -40.16
CA PRO A 169 27.95 -13.94 -40.86
C PRO A 169 29.04 -13.07 -40.24
N ILE A 170 30.22 -13.65 -40.00
CA ILE A 170 31.38 -12.89 -39.54
C ILE A 170 32.14 -12.42 -40.77
N CYS A 171 32.14 -11.10 -40.98
CA CYS A 171 32.83 -10.47 -42.10
C CYS A 171 34.19 -9.90 -41.68
N LYS A 172 35.24 -10.22 -42.44
CA LYS A 172 36.59 -9.65 -42.32
C LYS A 172 36.96 -8.91 -43.59
N ARG A 173 37.61 -7.74 -43.46
CA ARG A 173 38.11 -6.96 -44.60
C ARG A 173 39.59 -7.23 -44.78
N GLU A 174 39.96 -7.75 -45.94
CA GLU A 174 41.34 -8.12 -46.25
C GLU A 174 41.68 -7.67 -47.68
N ARG A 175 42.81 -6.96 -47.85
CA ARG A 175 43.28 -6.43 -49.14
C ARG A 175 42.22 -5.68 -49.95
N GLY A 176 41.44 -4.82 -49.29
CA GLY A 176 40.40 -4.01 -49.94
C GLY A 176 39.08 -4.73 -50.26
N LYS A 177 38.97 -6.05 -50.03
CA LYS A 177 37.75 -6.84 -50.24
C LYS A 177 37.15 -7.30 -48.90
N LEU A 178 35.82 -7.34 -48.82
CA LEU A 178 35.08 -7.84 -47.65
C LEU A 178 34.74 -9.31 -47.85
N TRP A 179 35.10 -10.17 -46.89
CA TRP A 179 34.87 -11.61 -46.91
C TRP A 179 34.00 -12.01 -45.71
N CYS A 180 32.85 -12.62 -45.95
CA CYS A 180 31.93 -13.04 -44.90
C CYS A 180 31.86 -14.57 -44.83
N ARG A 181 32.07 -15.18 -43.66
CA ARG A 181 31.81 -16.61 -43.41
C ARG A 181 30.50 -16.77 -42.65
N ALA A 182 29.59 -17.57 -43.20
CA ALA A 182 28.36 -17.98 -42.55
C ALA A 182 28.47 -19.47 -42.18
N ASP A 183 29.14 -19.77 -41.06
CA ASP A 183 29.52 -21.15 -40.72
C ASP A 183 28.32 -22.05 -40.30
N ARG A 184 27.10 -21.52 -40.24
CA ARG A 184 25.88 -22.25 -39.82
C ARG A 184 24.61 -21.99 -40.66
N LEU A 185 24.73 -21.72 -41.96
CA LEU A 185 23.55 -21.74 -42.85
C LEU A 185 23.34 -23.14 -43.46
N ALA A 186 22.07 -23.53 -43.64
CA ALA A 186 21.69 -24.74 -44.34
C ALA A 186 22.36 -24.79 -45.73
N PRO A 187 22.68 -25.97 -46.30
CA PRO A 187 23.51 -26.10 -47.51
C PRO A 187 23.09 -25.21 -48.69
N TRP A 188 21.80 -24.89 -48.81
CA TRP A 188 21.19 -24.08 -49.86
C TRP A 188 21.43 -22.56 -49.73
N GLN A 189 21.98 -22.09 -48.62
CA GLN A 189 22.20 -20.66 -48.31
C GLN A 189 23.69 -20.28 -48.30
N ARG A 190 24.60 -21.20 -48.64
CA ARG A 190 26.05 -20.98 -48.55
C ARG A 190 26.65 -20.17 -49.69
N ASP A 191 25.94 -20.03 -50.81
CA ASP A 191 26.39 -19.24 -51.97
C ASP A 191 25.47 -18.04 -52.18
N VAL A 192 25.66 -17.00 -51.36
CA VAL A 192 25.16 -15.66 -51.69
C VAL A 192 26.35 -14.72 -51.77
N SER A 193 27.00 -14.67 -52.93
CA SER A 193 27.88 -13.57 -53.30
C SER A 193 27.03 -12.31 -53.54
N MET A 194 26.78 -11.53 -52.49
CA MET A 194 26.19 -10.20 -52.63
C MET A 194 27.24 -9.23 -53.18
N GLN A 195 27.20 -9.00 -54.49
CA GLN A 195 27.84 -7.82 -55.09
C GLN A 195 26.96 -6.60 -54.83
N TRP A 196 27.37 -5.76 -53.89
CA TRP A 196 26.82 -4.42 -53.77
C TRP A 196 27.31 -3.59 -54.96
N ARG A 197 26.40 -3.21 -55.86
CA ARG A 197 26.69 -2.20 -56.88
C ARG A 197 26.62 -0.82 -56.20
N HIS A 198 27.69 -0.06 -56.38
CA HIS A 198 27.79 1.34 -55.98
C HIS A 198 26.82 2.22 -56.76
#